data_AF-A0A800BZ37-F1
#
_entry.id   AF-A0A800BZ37-F1
#
_cell.length_a   1.000
_cell.length_b   1.000
_cell.length_c   1.000
_cell.angle_alpha   90.00
_cell.angle_beta   90.00
_cell.angle_gamma   90.00
#
_symmetry.space_group_name_H-M   'P 1'
#
loop_
_entity.id
_entity.type
_entity.pdbx_description
1 polymer ?
#
loop_
_entity_poly.entity_id
_entity_poly.type
_entity_poly.pdbx_seq_one_letter_code
_entity_poly.pdbx_strand_id
1 'polypeptide(L)'
;MKYLILVGDGMGDLPIADLDHRTPLDFAATPMLDSLCKKGQLFLTRTVPEGFPPGSDVANLSLLGYKPEEYYTGRAPLEAASMGVDLAPDETAFRCNLVTLNHQGDGKVQMIDYSAGHISSEESGQLIEALEAECATEQFHFKAGISYRHILVVEGDYPAMNPVPPHDYIEKDVSGPWRRYMENPEWQELFNKANTILANHPVNQRRA
;
A
#
# COMPACT_ATOMS: atom_id res chain seq x y z
N MET A 1 -29.32 18.78 -11.38
CA MET A 1 -29.41 17.30 -11.48
C MET A 1 -28.46 16.71 -10.45
N LYS A 2 -28.78 15.58 -9.82
CA LYS A 2 -27.89 14.87 -8.89
C LYS A 2 -27.53 13.50 -9.49
N TYR A 3 -26.31 13.03 -9.26
CA TYR A 3 -25.83 11.75 -9.74
C TYR A 3 -25.50 10.84 -8.56
N LEU A 4 -25.69 9.53 -8.73
CA LEU A 4 -25.29 8.49 -7.80
C LEU A 4 -24.49 7.45 -8.57
N ILE A 5 -23.27 7.19 -8.13
CA ILE A 5 -22.41 6.12 -8.65
C ILE A 5 -22.35 5.03 -7.58
N LEU A 6 -22.76 3.82 -7.91
CA LEU A 6 -22.70 2.65 -7.04
C LEU A 6 -21.70 1.65 -7.62
N VAL A 7 -20.66 1.34 -6.87
CA VAL A 7 -19.59 0.42 -7.28
C VAL A 7 -19.69 -0.85 -6.44
N GLY A 8 -19.96 -1.98 -7.10
CA GLY A 8 -19.86 -3.30 -6.46
C GLY A 8 -18.42 -3.77 -6.48
N ASP A 9 -17.68 -3.55 -5.38
CA ASP A 9 -16.29 -3.97 -5.27
C ASP A 9 -16.16 -5.50 -5.42
N GLY A 10 -15.29 -5.95 -6.33
CA GLY A 10 -15.14 -7.37 -6.65
C GLY A 10 -16.40 -8.07 -7.19
N MET A 11 -17.41 -7.33 -7.68
CA MET A 11 -18.70 -7.91 -8.09
C MET A 11 -18.63 -8.75 -9.37
N GLY A 12 -17.65 -8.48 -10.23
CA GLY A 12 -17.42 -9.26 -11.45
C GLY A 12 -16.73 -10.58 -11.13
N ASP A 13 -17.26 -11.69 -11.66
CA ASP A 13 -16.74 -13.03 -11.40
C ASP A 13 -16.96 -13.95 -12.61
N LEU A 14 -16.41 -15.15 -12.54
CA LEU A 14 -16.55 -16.21 -13.52
C LEU A 14 -17.69 -17.18 -13.15
N PRO A 15 -18.23 -17.91 -14.15
CA PRO A 15 -19.10 -19.03 -13.90
C PRO A 15 -18.45 -20.09 -12.99
N ILE A 16 -19.17 -20.53 -11.94
CA ILE A 16 -18.68 -21.56 -11.02
C ILE A 16 -19.61 -22.78 -10.99
N ALA A 17 -19.01 -23.98 -10.91
CA ALA A 17 -19.71 -25.25 -11.05
C ALA A 17 -20.80 -25.45 -9.96
N ASP A 18 -20.52 -25.05 -8.72
CA ASP A 18 -21.43 -25.17 -7.59
C ASP A 18 -22.68 -24.27 -7.69
N LEU A 19 -22.67 -23.30 -8.62
CA LEU A 19 -23.80 -22.40 -8.90
C LEU A 19 -24.47 -22.72 -10.25
N ASP A 20 -24.46 -23.98 -10.66
CA ASP A 20 -24.97 -24.44 -11.95
C ASP A 20 -24.28 -23.75 -13.14
N HIS A 21 -22.97 -23.50 -13.04
CA HIS A 21 -22.19 -22.74 -14.03
C HIS A 21 -22.70 -21.31 -14.27
N ARG A 22 -23.20 -20.65 -13.22
CA ARG A 22 -23.51 -19.21 -13.21
C ARG A 22 -22.47 -18.42 -12.43
N THR A 23 -22.41 -17.11 -12.66
CA THR A 23 -21.65 -16.20 -11.78
C THR A 23 -22.40 -16.00 -10.46
N PRO A 24 -21.75 -15.64 -9.35
CA PRO A 24 -22.44 -15.27 -8.11
C PRO A 24 -23.50 -14.17 -8.29
N LEU A 25 -23.24 -13.17 -9.13
CA LEU A 25 -24.20 -12.09 -9.40
C LEU A 25 -25.45 -12.60 -10.13
N ASP A 26 -25.29 -13.50 -11.08
CA ASP A 26 -26.39 -14.14 -11.84
C ASP A 26 -27.16 -15.17 -11.00
N PHE A 27 -26.48 -15.86 -10.08
CA PHE A 27 -27.11 -16.81 -9.17
C PHE A 27 -27.95 -16.11 -8.08
N ALA A 28 -27.49 -14.96 -7.59
CA ALA A 28 -28.10 -14.25 -6.47
C ALA A 28 -29.47 -13.65 -6.82
N ALA A 29 -30.41 -13.72 -5.88
CA ALA A 29 -31.69 -13.04 -6.01
C ALA A 29 -31.52 -11.52 -5.83
N THR A 30 -31.47 -10.76 -6.92
CA THR A 30 -31.22 -9.31 -6.92
C THR A 30 -32.38 -8.50 -7.54
N PRO A 31 -33.63 -8.64 -7.05
CA PRO A 31 -34.83 -8.10 -7.72
C PRO A 31 -34.80 -6.58 -7.93
N MET A 32 -34.11 -5.84 -7.05
CA MET A 32 -33.94 -4.39 -7.20
C MET A 32 -32.96 -4.04 -8.32
N LEU A 33 -31.84 -4.76 -8.43
CA LEU A 33 -30.88 -4.58 -9.50
C LEU A 33 -31.50 -4.97 -10.84
N ASP A 34 -32.23 -6.09 -10.90
CA ASP A 34 -32.97 -6.53 -12.09
C ASP A 34 -33.98 -5.48 -12.57
N SER A 35 -34.70 -4.87 -11.63
CA SER A 35 -35.68 -3.81 -11.92
C SER A 35 -35.01 -2.55 -12.46
N LEU A 36 -33.83 -2.18 -11.94
CA LEU A 36 -33.04 -1.05 -12.44
C LEU A 36 -32.48 -1.33 -13.84
N CYS A 37 -31.91 -2.52 -14.07
CA CYS A 37 -31.37 -2.94 -15.36
C CYS A 37 -32.42 -2.88 -16.48
N LYS A 38 -33.69 -3.25 -16.20
CA LYS A 38 -34.81 -3.16 -17.15
C LYS A 38 -35.21 -1.73 -17.54
N LYS A 39 -34.87 -0.73 -16.71
CA LYS A 39 -35.21 0.69 -16.92
C LYS A 39 -34.02 1.52 -17.37
N GLY A 40 -32.83 0.93 -17.40
CA GLY A 40 -31.58 1.59 -17.71
C GLY A 40 -30.99 1.11 -19.04
N GLN A 41 -29.74 1.53 -19.27
CA GLN A 41 -28.92 1.04 -20.37
C GLN A 41 -27.73 0.30 -19.78
N LEU A 42 -27.44 -0.88 -20.33
CA LEU A 42 -26.35 -1.74 -19.87
C LEU A 42 -25.16 -1.60 -20.81
N PHE A 43 -23.98 -1.59 -20.22
CA PHE A 43 -22.71 -1.54 -20.92
C PHE A 43 -21.68 -2.40 -20.21
N LEU A 44 -20.72 -2.92 -20.96
CA LEU A 44 -19.48 -3.42 -20.40
C LEU A 44 -18.52 -2.25 -20.22
N THR A 45 -17.93 -2.15 -19.04
CA THR A 45 -16.96 -1.11 -18.72
C THR A 45 -15.63 -1.74 -18.33
N ARG A 46 -14.55 -1.20 -18.86
CA ARG A 46 -13.19 -1.51 -18.42
C ARG A 46 -12.72 -0.34 -17.56
N THR A 47 -12.66 -0.56 -16.25
CA THR A 47 -12.28 0.48 -15.28
C THR A 47 -10.77 0.61 -15.10
N VAL A 48 -10.01 -0.43 -15.47
CA VAL A 48 -8.55 -0.42 -15.44
C VAL A 48 -8.02 -0.44 -16.87
N PRO A 49 -7.35 0.63 -17.33
CA PRO A 49 -6.75 0.67 -18.66
C PRO A 49 -5.63 -0.38 -18.81
N GLU A 50 -5.29 -0.69 -20.05
CA GLU A 50 -4.18 -1.60 -20.35
C GLU A 50 -2.85 -1.01 -19.88
N GLY A 51 -1.97 -1.85 -19.34
CA GLY A 51 -0.68 -1.41 -18.78
C GLY A 51 -0.73 -0.97 -17.31
N PHE A 52 -1.90 -0.92 -16.68
CA PHE A 52 -2.05 -0.60 -15.26
C PHE A 52 -2.35 -1.85 -14.41
N PRO A 53 -1.90 -1.88 -13.15
CA PRO A 53 -2.27 -2.94 -12.23
C PRO A 53 -3.78 -2.92 -11.95
N PRO A 54 -4.44 -4.08 -11.83
CA PRO A 54 -5.89 -4.18 -11.59
C PRO A 54 -6.26 -3.89 -10.13
N GLY A 55 -5.94 -2.68 -9.66
CA GLY A 55 -6.21 -2.21 -8.30
C GLY A 55 -7.43 -1.28 -8.22
N SER A 56 -8.05 -1.23 -7.04
CA SER A 56 -9.18 -0.33 -6.75
C SER A 56 -8.79 1.14 -6.88
N ASP A 57 -7.52 1.49 -6.67
CA ASP A 57 -6.98 2.83 -6.87
C ASP A 57 -7.13 3.30 -8.32
N VAL A 58 -6.62 2.53 -9.29
CA VAL A 58 -6.74 2.84 -10.72
C VAL A 58 -8.20 2.79 -11.17
N ALA A 59 -8.95 1.77 -10.73
CA ALA A 59 -10.35 1.60 -11.11
C ALA A 59 -11.23 2.78 -10.67
N ASN A 60 -11.07 3.25 -9.42
CA ASN A 60 -11.84 4.39 -8.92
C ASN A 60 -11.40 5.71 -9.56
N LEU A 61 -10.10 5.89 -9.84
CA LEU A 61 -9.60 7.06 -10.56
C LEU A 61 -10.27 7.19 -11.94
N SER A 62 -10.33 6.10 -12.70
CA SER A 62 -11.03 6.04 -13.99
C SER A 62 -12.53 6.29 -13.87
N LEU A 63 -13.20 5.69 -12.87
CA LEU A 63 -14.64 5.87 -12.65
C LEU A 63 -15.02 7.32 -12.31
N LEU A 64 -14.12 8.05 -11.64
CA LEU A 64 -14.29 9.47 -11.34
C LEU A 64 -13.97 10.39 -12.53
N GLY A 65 -13.52 9.82 -13.66
CA GLY A 65 -13.29 10.54 -14.91
C GLY A 65 -11.85 11.02 -15.14
N TYR A 66 -10.91 10.62 -14.28
CA TYR A 66 -9.49 10.91 -14.46
C TYR A 66 -8.85 9.89 -15.39
N LYS A 67 -7.83 10.31 -16.13
CA LYS A 67 -7.01 9.43 -16.97
C LYS A 67 -5.84 8.88 -16.15
N PRO A 68 -5.78 7.57 -15.84
CA PRO A 68 -4.66 7.02 -15.09
C PRO A 68 -3.30 7.26 -15.77
N GLU A 69 -3.26 7.35 -17.10
CA GLU A 69 -2.06 7.64 -17.88
C GLU A 69 -1.44 9.01 -17.55
N GLU A 70 -2.24 9.95 -17.05
CA GLU A 70 -1.82 11.31 -16.74
C GLU A 70 -1.67 11.53 -15.23
N TYR A 71 -2.54 10.92 -14.42
CA TYR A 71 -2.68 11.26 -12.99
C TYR A 71 -2.26 10.15 -12.03
N TYR A 72 -2.10 8.91 -12.48
CA TYR A 72 -1.74 7.81 -11.57
C TYR A 72 -0.23 7.76 -11.34
N THR A 73 0.19 8.17 -10.15
CA THR A 73 1.59 8.12 -9.70
C THR A 73 1.85 6.99 -8.70
N GLY A 74 0.85 6.11 -8.49
CA GLY A 74 0.92 4.98 -7.55
C GLY A 74 -0.12 5.09 -6.43
N ARG A 75 -0.18 4.04 -5.62
CA ARG A 75 -1.15 3.92 -4.52
C ARG A 75 -0.83 4.79 -3.31
N ALA A 76 0.45 4.94 -2.99
CA ALA A 76 0.89 5.62 -1.77
C ALA A 76 0.50 7.12 -1.72
N PRO A 77 0.54 7.90 -2.82
CA PRO A 77 0.00 9.28 -2.83
C PRO A 77 -1.49 9.36 -2.47
N LEU A 78 -2.30 8.39 -2.90
CA LEU A 78 -3.73 8.35 -2.54
C LEU A 78 -3.93 8.01 -1.05
N GLU A 79 -3.11 7.12 -0.50
CA GLU A 79 -3.12 6.80 0.94
C GLU A 79 -2.67 8.01 1.77
N ALA A 80 -1.63 8.74 1.32
CA ALA A 80 -1.18 9.99 1.94
C ALA A 80 -2.30 11.04 1.98
N ALA A 81 -2.97 11.28 0.85
CA ALA A 81 -4.12 12.19 0.80
C ALA A 81 -5.26 11.77 1.75
N SER A 82 -5.53 10.47 1.89
CA SER A 82 -6.54 9.97 2.83
C SER A 82 -6.20 10.21 4.30
N MET A 83 -4.90 10.36 4.61
CA MET A 83 -4.37 10.71 5.93
C MET A 83 -4.29 12.23 6.15
N GLY A 84 -4.65 13.05 5.16
CA GLY A 84 -4.48 14.51 5.23
C GLY A 84 -3.04 14.98 5.04
N VAL A 85 -2.20 14.15 4.40
CA VAL A 85 -0.84 14.52 4.02
C VAL A 85 -0.90 15.08 2.60
N ASP A 86 -0.65 16.38 2.47
CA ASP A 86 -0.51 17.06 1.18
C ASP A 86 0.91 16.84 0.65
N LEU A 87 1.02 16.50 -0.64
CA LEU A 87 2.31 16.30 -1.32
C LEU A 87 2.59 17.48 -2.26
N ALA A 88 3.80 18.01 -2.19
CA ALA A 88 4.34 18.96 -3.15
C ALA A 88 4.63 18.28 -4.51
N PRO A 89 4.75 19.05 -5.61
CA PRO A 89 5.01 18.48 -6.94
C PRO A 89 6.30 17.66 -7.06
N ASP A 90 7.28 17.92 -6.20
CA ASP A 90 8.58 17.25 -6.11
C ASP A 90 8.67 16.26 -4.94
N GLU A 91 7.55 15.97 -4.28
CA GLU A 91 7.47 14.95 -3.23
C GLU A 91 6.86 13.65 -3.75
N THR A 92 7.43 12.52 -3.29
CA THR A 92 6.91 11.19 -3.54
C THR A 92 6.56 10.49 -2.25
N ALA A 93 5.33 9.98 -2.15
CA ALA A 93 4.92 9.12 -1.05
C ALA A 93 5.27 7.66 -1.34
N PHE A 94 5.92 7.03 -0.36
CA PHE A 94 6.11 5.59 -0.28
C PHE A 94 5.25 5.03 0.84
N ARG A 95 4.64 3.87 0.57
CA ARG A 95 4.07 3.09 1.65
C ARG A 95 5.22 2.48 2.47
N CYS A 96 5.25 2.83 3.75
CA CYS A 96 6.25 2.38 4.71
C CYS A 96 5.57 1.41 5.69
N ASN A 97 5.97 0.14 5.64
CA ASN A 97 5.44 -0.86 6.58
C ASN A 97 6.43 -1.12 7.72
N LEU A 98 5.94 -1.21 8.96
CA LEU A 98 6.68 -1.85 10.05
C LEU A 98 6.62 -3.37 9.87
N VAL A 99 7.79 -4.01 9.87
CA VAL A 99 7.96 -5.45 9.64
C VAL A 99 8.90 -6.06 10.68
N THR A 100 8.83 -7.37 10.88
CA THR A 100 9.79 -8.12 11.69
C THR A 100 10.78 -8.81 10.76
N LEU A 101 12.05 -8.43 10.85
CA LEU A 101 13.14 -9.06 10.12
C LEU A 101 14.02 -9.89 11.06
N ASN A 102 14.53 -11.01 10.55
CA ASN A 102 15.59 -11.78 11.19
C ASN A 102 16.88 -11.61 10.38
N HIS A 103 17.86 -10.94 10.98
CA HIS A 103 19.20 -10.80 10.42
C HIS A 103 20.05 -11.98 10.90
N GLN A 104 20.41 -12.86 9.97
CA GLN A 104 21.25 -14.03 10.24
C GLN A 104 22.73 -13.71 9.99
N GLY A 105 23.62 -14.48 10.60
CA GLY A 105 25.06 -14.36 10.32
C GLY A 105 25.37 -14.83 8.91
N ASP A 106 26.18 -14.07 8.17
CA ASP A 106 26.46 -14.13 6.71
C ASP A 106 25.78 -13.07 5.83
N GLY A 107 24.98 -12.18 6.43
CA GLY A 107 24.30 -11.09 5.70
C GLY A 107 22.94 -11.50 5.13
N LYS A 108 22.44 -12.70 5.45
CA LYS A 108 21.06 -13.08 5.15
C LYS A 108 20.05 -12.30 5.99
N VAL A 109 18.97 -11.90 5.34
CA VAL A 109 17.83 -11.24 5.96
C VAL A 109 16.57 -11.99 5.58
N GLN A 110 15.80 -12.40 6.57
CA GLN A 110 14.52 -13.08 6.38
C GLN A 110 13.38 -12.19 6.88
N MET A 111 12.31 -12.08 6.10
CA MET A 111 11.06 -11.44 6.53
C MET A 111 10.27 -12.42 7.39
N ILE A 112 10.26 -12.22 8.70
CA ILE A 112 9.54 -13.11 9.63
C ILE A 112 8.05 -12.77 9.64
N ASP A 113 7.73 -11.47 9.70
CA ASP A 113 6.35 -11.02 9.64
C ASP A 113 6.22 -9.65 8.97
N TYR A 114 5.21 -9.53 8.09
CA TYR A 114 4.97 -8.33 7.29
C TYR A 114 4.19 -7.22 8.03
N SER A 115 3.69 -7.53 9.23
CA SER A 115 2.81 -6.68 10.03
C SER A 115 3.36 -6.35 11.42
N ALA A 116 4.61 -6.76 11.68
CA ALA A 116 5.26 -6.72 12.97
C ALA A 116 4.45 -7.36 14.11
N GLY A 117 3.70 -8.43 13.84
CA GLY A 117 2.80 -9.10 14.78
C GLY A 117 1.47 -8.37 14.97
N HIS A 118 0.88 -7.87 13.88
CA HIS A 118 -0.32 -7.02 13.90
C HIS A 118 -0.21 -5.88 14.92
N ILE A 119 0.92 -5.16 14.89
CA ILE A 119 1.19 -4.05 15.81
C ILE A 119 0.01 -3.07 15.88
N SER A 120 -0.32 -2.62 17.09
CA SER A 120 -1.40 -1.66 17.31
C SER A 120 -1.03 -0.28 16.73
N SER A 121 -2.02 0.54 16.37
CA SER A 121 -1.77 1.92 15.94
C SER A 121 -1.11 2.77 17.03
N GLU A 122 -1.36 2.47 18.31
CA GLU A 122 -0.76 3.19 19.44
C GLU A 122 0.75 2.92 19.54
N GLU A 123 1.16 1.66 19.45
CA GLU A 123 2.57 1.28 19.53
C GLU A 123 3.34 1.69 18.28
N SER A 124 2.76 1.45 17.10
CA SER A 124 3.37 1.83 15.82
C SER A 124 3.47 3.34 15.66
N GLY A 125 2.48 4.11 16.14
CA GLY A 125 2.53 5.57 16.18
C GLY A 125 3.76 6.08 16.92
N GLN A 126 4.03 5.55 18.12
CA GLN A 126 5.23 5.89 18.90
C GLN A 126 6.53 5.57 18.14
N LEU A 127 6.58 4.43 17.42
CA LEU A 127 7.76 4.06 16.62
C LEU A 127 7.97 5.01 15.44
N ILE A 128 6.90 5.38 14.74
CA ILE A 128 6.97 6.31 13.61
C ILE A 128 7.31 7.73 14.07
N GLU A 129 6.77 8.19 15.20
CA GLU A 129 7.15 9.46 15.81
C GLU A 129 8.64 9.49 16.19
N ALA A 130 9.18 8.39 16.73
CA ALA A 130 10.61 8.27 17.00
C ALA A 130 11.45 8.30 15.71
N LEU A 131 10.98 7.65 14.63
CA LEU A 131 11.63 7.74 13.33
C LEU A 131 11.55 9.14 12.73
N GLU A 132 10.44 9.86 12.85
CA GLU A 132 10.37 11.25 12.40
C GLU A 132 11.32 12.14 13.22
N ALA A 133 11.32 12.01 14.55
CA ALA A 133 12.15 12.84 15.41
C ALA A 133 13.66 12.63 15.19
N GLU A 134 14.07 11.40 14.91
CA GLU A 134 15.48 11.03 14.87
C GLU A 134 15.99 10.79 13.44
N CYS A 135 15.19 10.25 12.53
CA CYS A 135 15.60 9.93 11.16
C CYS A 135 15.18 10.94 10.11
N ALA A 136 14.26 11.86 10.41
CA ALA A 136 13.84 12.83 9.40
C ALA A 136 15.01 13.73 8.97
N THR A 137 14.96 14.13 7.72
CA THR A 137 15.84 15.13 7.11
C THR A 137 14.98 16.07 6.29
N GLU A 138 15.56 17.08 5.64
CA GLU A 138 14.85 17.87 4.62
C GLU A 138 14.32 16.97 3.47
N GLN A 139 14.86 15.76 3.31
CA GLN A 139 14.49 14.85 2.23
C GLN A 139 13.52 13.76 2.67
N PHE A 140 13.54 13.33 3.93
CA PHE A 140 12.79 12.17 4.42
C PHE A 140 11.87 12.56 5.56
N HIS A 141 10.57 12.27 5.41
CA HIS A 141 9.57 12.51 6.44
C HIS A 141 8.64 11.31 6.64
N PHE A 142 8.54 10.81 7.86
CA PHE A 142 7.66 9.72 8.25
C PHE A 142 6.33 10.25 8.75
N LYS A 143 5.22 9.66 8.28
CA LYS A 143 3.86 9.99 8.69
C LYS A 143 3.15 8.74 9.22
N ALA A 144 2.74 8.80 10.48
CA ALA A 144 2.08 7.69 11.15
C ALA A 144 0.70 7.39 10.54
N GLY A 145 0.57 6.24 9.87
CA GLY A 145 -0.72 5.67 9.48
C GLY A 145 -1.32 4.72 10.52
N ILE A 146 -1.93 3.62 10.06
CA ILE A 146 -2.73 2.69 10.88
C ILE A 146 -2.04 1.34 10.99
N SER A 147 -1.93 0.82 12.22
CA SER A 147 -1.26 -0.44 12.52
C SER A 147 0.13 -0.44 11.88
N TYR A 148 0.53 -1.45 11.14
CA TYR A 148 1.84 -1.51 10.50
C TYR A 148 2.00 -0.65 9.23
N ARG A 149 0.98 0.09 8.78
CA ARG A 149 0.98 0.81 7.48
C ARG A 149 1.12 2.30 7.69
N HIS A 150 2.20 2.87 7.17
CA HIS A 150 2.55 4.28 7.31
C HIS A 150 3.01 4.84 5.97
N ILE A 151 3.36 6.12 5.95
CA ILE A 151 3.88 6.80 4.77
C ILE A 151 5.29 7.33 5.07
N LEU A 152 6.19 7.17 4.11
CA LEU A 152 7.43 7.92 4.02
C LEU A 152 7.30 8.88 2.84
N VAL A 153 7.37 10.18 3.10
CA VAL A 153 7.45 11.22 2.08
C VAL A 153 8.92 11.45 1.78
N VAL A 154 9.25 11.52 0.49
CA VAL A 154 10.60 11.76 -0.02
C VAL A 154 10.57 12.98 -0.92
N GLU A 155 11.34 14.01 -0.60
CA GLU A 155 11.47 15.24 -1.41
C GLU A 155 12.61 15.10 -2.43
N GLY A 156 12.40 15.62 -3.65
CA GLY A 156 13.42 15.74 -4.69
C GLY A 156 13.59 14.53 -5.60
N ASP A 157 14.61 14.58 -6.46
CA ASP A 157 14.91 13.53 -7.43
C ASP A 157 15.61 12.36 -6.72
N TYR A 158 14.95 11.20 -6.69
CA TYR A 158 15.39 10.06 -5.89
C TYR A 158 15.70 8.83 -6.76
N PRO A 159 16.69 8.01 -6.38
CA PRO A 159 16.98 6.77 -7.08
C PRO A 159 15.89 5.73 -6.85
N ALA A 160 15.39 5.13 -7.93
CA ALA A 160 14.35 4.12 -7.89
C ALA A 160 14.76 2.91 -7.02
N MET A 161 14.16 2.78 -5.83
CA MET A 161 14.38 1.65 -4.92
C MET A 161 13.72 0.35 -5.40
N ASN A 162 12.70 0.45 -6.27
CA ASN A 162 11.80 -0.63 -6.69
C ASN A 162 11.49 -1.61 -5.52
N PRO A 163 10.79 -1.12 -4.49
CA PRO A 163 10.59 -1.86 -3.25
C PRO A 163 9.70 -3.08 -3.46
N VAL A 164 9.96 -4.14 -2.68
CA VAL A 164 9.11 -5.33 -2.68
C VAL A 164 7.96 -5.20 -1.68
N PRO A 165 6.73 -5.64 -2.03
CA PRO A 165 5.61 -5.65 -1.10
C PRO A 165 5.84 -6.69 0.03
N PRO A 166 5.89 -6.29 1.32
CA PRO A 166 6.25 -7.22 2.40
C PRO A 166 5.33 -8.43 2.53
N HIS A 167 4.05 -8.30 2.19
CA HIS A 167 3.06 -9.39 2.28
C HIS A 167 3.31 -10.53 1.29
N ASP A 168 4.05 -10.29 0.21
CA ASP A 168 4.43 -11.35 -0.74
C ASP A 168 5.68 -12.12 -0.29
N TYR A 169 6.34 -11.66 0.79
CA TYR A 169 7.65 -12.15 1.25
C TYR A 169 7.65 -12.78 2.64
N ILE A 170 6.48 -13.12 3.19
CA ILE A 170 6.36 -13.77 4.51
C ILE A 170 7.19 -15.06 4.55
N GLU A 171 8.06 -15.19 5.56
CA GLU A 171 9.04 -16.26 5.77
C GLU A 171 10.09 -16.44 4.66
N LYS A 172 10.18 -15.49 3.70
CA LYS A 172 11.11 -15.56 2.57
C LYS A 172 12.41 -14.80 2.85
N ASP A 173 13.46 -15.18 2.12
CA ASP A 173 14.72 -14.45 2.03
C ASP A 173 14.49 -13.11 1.30
N VAL A 174 14.87 -12.02 1.96
CA VAL A 174 14.82 -10.65 1.44
C VAL A 174 16.22 -10.00 1.36
N SER A 175 17.29 -10.79 1.42
CA SER A 175 18.69 -10.33 1.37
C SER A 175 19.03 -9.65 0.04
N GLY A 176 18.39 -10.09 -1.06
CA GLY A 176 18.54 -9.47 -2.38
C GLY A 176 17.97 -8.04 -2.40
N PRO A 177 16.67 -7.84 -2.14
CA PRO A 177 16.08 -6.52 -1.95
C PRO A 177 16.83 -5.67 -0.92
N TRP A 178 17.16 -6.22 0.26
CA TRP A 178 17.89 -5.53 1.31
C TRP A 178 19.23 -4.97 0.82
N ARG A 179 20.05 -5.79 0.13
CA ARG A 179 21.32 -5.33 -0.43
C ARG A 179 21.15 -4.20 -1.44
N ARG A 180 20.15 -4.30 -2.32
CA ARG A 180 19.86 -3.24 -3.30
C ARG A 180 19.54 -1.91 -2.62
N TYR A 181 18.79 -1.95 -1.52
CA TYR A 181 18.45 -0.75 -0.76
C TYR A 181 19.69 -0.10 -0.13
N MET A 182 20.69 -0.91 0.26
CA MET A 182 21.95 -0.43 0.82
C MET A 182 22.96 0.08 -0.24
N GLU A 183 22.71 -0.10 -1.54
CA GLU A 183 23.61 0.37 -2.61
C GLU A 183 23.60 1.90 -2.74
N ASN A 184 22.51 2.55 -2.33
CA ASN A 184 22.41 3.99 -2.30
C ASN A 184 22.79 4.54 -0.91
N PRO A 185 23.70 5.53 -0.81
CA PRO A 185 24.18 6.05 0.46
C PRO A 185 23.09 6.67 1.35
N GLU A 186 22.14 7.43 0.78
CA GLU A 186 21.07 8.10 1.54
C GLU A 186 20.12 7.07 2.16
N TRP A 187 19.72 6.07 1.36
CA TRP A 187 18.90 4.96 1.85
C TRP A 187 19.62 4.10 2.88
N GLN A 188 20.91 3.82 2.66
CA GLN A 188 21.73 3.07 3.59
C GLN A 188 21.82 3.78 4.94
N GLU A 189 22.07 5.09 4.96
CA GLU A 189 22.13 5.88 6.19
C GLU A 189 20.78 5.84 6.92
N LEU A 190 19.69 6.12 6.20
CA LEU A 190 18.33 6.11 6.74
C LEU A 190 17.99 4.75 7.37
N PHE A 191 18.21 3.66 6.66
CA PHE A 191 17.86 2.32 7.14
C PHE A 191 18.74 1.86 8.31
N ASN A 192 20.04 2.17 8.31
CA ASN A 192 20.92 1.85 9.43
C ASN A 192 20.50 2.59 10.70
N LYS A 193 20.15 3.88 10.57
CA LYS A 193 19.67 4.70 11.68
C LYS A 193 18.32 4.20 12.18
N ALA A 194 17.36 3.98 11.27
CA ALA A 194 16.03 3.46 11.58
C ALA A 194 16.10 2.09 12.28
N ASN A 195 16.93 1.16 11.80
CA ASN A 195 17.12 -0.15 12.44
C ASN A 195 17.64 -0.01 13.88
N THR A 196 18.57 0.92 14.11
CA THR A 196 19.15 1.15 15.44
C THR A 196 18.11 1.75 16.39
N ILE A 197 17.32 2.73 15.93
CA ILE A 197 16.24 3.33 16.74
C ILE A 197 15.18 2.30 17.05
N LEU A 198 14.68 1.59 16.04
CA LEU A 198 13.62 0.59 16.21
C LEU A 198 14.07 -0.54 17.13
N ALA A 199 15.29 -1.06 17.00
CA ALA A 199 15.80 -2.14 17.85
C ALA A 199 15.89 -1.72 19.33
N ASN A 200 16.23 -0.46 19.60
CA ASN A 200 16.42 0.04 20.98
C ASN A 200 15.17 0.72 21.56
N HIS A 201 14.12 0.95 20.75
CA HIS A 201 12.94 1.68 21.20
C HIS A 201 12.19 0.89 22.31
N PRO A 202 11.74 1.56 23.40
CA PRO A 202 11.06 0.88 24.51
C PRO A 202 9.84 0.04 24.11
N VAL A 203 9.13 0.43 23.05
CA VAL A 203 8.02 -0.37 22.49
C VAL A 203 8.52 -1.74 22.02
N ASN A 204 9.56 -1.78 21.19
CA ASN A 204 10.07 -3.05 20.68
C ASN A 204 10.78 -3.87 21.76
N GLN A 205 11.44 -3.22 22.72
CA GLN A 205 12.02 -3.91 23.89
C GLN A 205 10.96 -4.61 24.76
N ARG A 206 9.73 -4.09 24.83
CA ARG A 206 8.62 -4.76 25.53
C ARG A 206 7.96 -5.87 24.72
N ARG A 207 8.09 -5.83 23.39
CA ARG A 207 7.51 -6.81 22.45
C ARG A 207 8.42 -8.03 22.21
N ALA A 208 9.72 -7.90 22.49
CA ALA A 208 10.75 -8.91 22.28
C ALA A 208 10.70 -10.06 23.29
#